data_AF-A0A2M7DGZ4-F1
#
_entry.id   AF-A0A2M7DGZ4-F1
#
_cell.length_a   1.000
_cell.length_b   1.000
_cell.length_c   1.000
_cell.angle_alpha   90.00
_cell.angle_beta   90.00
_cell.angle_gamma   90.00
#
_symmetry.space_group_name_H-M   'P 1'
#
loop_
_entity.id
_entity.type
_entity.pdbx_description
1 polymer ?
#
loop_
_entity_poly.entity_id
_entity_poly.type
_entity_poly.pdbx_seq_one_letter_code
_entity_poly.pdbx_strand_id
1 'polypeptide(L)' 'MIKILGFILTICGAIALVLGVLDAFGNIGLGFSPWALIILGIVFFFAGIGLLKHQNDTDGNPSD' A
#
# COMPACT_ATOMS: atom_id res chain seq x y z
N MET A 1 11.85 3.32 12.66
CA MET A 1 11.65 2.03 11.97
C MET A 1 10.26 1.92 11.34
N ILE A 2 9.19 2.34 12.03
CA ILE A 2 7.82 2.35 11.47
C ILE A 2 7.68 3.20 10.18
N LYS A 3 8.49 4.27 10.05
CA LYS A 3 8.63 5.11 8.84
C LYS A 3 8.98 4.33 7.57
N ILE A 4 9.91 3.39 7.69
CA ILE A 4 10.34 2.57 6.55
C ILE A 4 9.27 1.52 6.23
N LEU A 5 8.60 0.98 7.25
CA LEU A 5 7.57 -0.04 7.09
C LEU A 5 6.36 0.52 6.34
N GLY A 6 5.87 1.70 6.74
CA GLY A 6 4.80 2.40 6.04
C GLY A 6 5.16 2.69 4.58
N PHE A 7 6.38 3.18 4.33
CA PHE A 7 6.87 3.48 2.99
C PHE A 7 6.90 2.25 2.07
N ILE A 8 7.50 1.14 2.52
CA ILE A 8 7.53 -0.13 1.80
C ILE A 8 6.09 -0.64 1.56
N LEU A 9 5.20 -0.55 2.56
CA LEU A 9 3.81 -1.02 2.45
C LEU A 9 3.06 -0.28 1.34
N THR A 10 3.21 1.05 1.27
CA THR A 10 2.63 1.86 0.19
C THR A 10 3.19 1.52 -1.17
N ILE A 11 4.51 1.35 -1.30
CA ILE A 11 5.13 1.05 -2.59
C ILE A 11 4.70 -0.33 -3.09
N CYS A 12 4.78 -1.36 -2.24
CA CYS A 12 4.31 -2.69 -2.59
C CYS A 12 2.80 -2.72 -2.88
N GLY A 13 1.99 -2.01 -2.08
CA GLY A 13 0.55 -1.88 -2.31
C GLY A 13 0.23 -1.20 -3.64
N ALA A 14 0.96 -0.13 -4.00
CA ALA A 14 0.80 0.56 -5.27
C ALA A 14 1.17 -0.33 -6.46
N ILE A 15 2.28 -1.07 -6.37
CA ILE A 15 2.70 -1.99 -7.42
C ILE A 15 1.67 -3.11 -7.60
N ALA A 16 1.20 -3.72 -6.51
CA ALA A 16 0.17 -4.75 -6.55
C ALA A 16 -1.15 -4.24 -7.13
N LEU A 17 -1.54 -3.00 -6.79
CA LEU A 17 -2.72 -2.34 -7.33
C LEU A 17 -2.60 -2.15 -8.84
N VAL A 18 -1.48 -1.59 -9.30
CA VAL A 18 -1.22 -1.35 -10.72
C VAL A 18 -1.23 -2.67 -11.49
N LEU A 19 -0.51 -3.69 -11.01
CA LEU A 19 -0.51 -5.02 -11.62
C LEU A 19 -1.90 -5.66 -11.65
N GLY A 20 -2.68 -5.54 -10.57
CA GLY A 20 -4.04 -6.06 -10.53
C GLY A 20 -4.98 -5.36 -11.51
N VAL A 21 -4.88 -4.03 -11.64
CA VAL A 21 -5.66 -3.26 -12.63
C VAL A 21 -5.24 -3.64 -14.05
N LEU A 22 -3.94 -3.71 -14.33
CA LEU A 22 -3.44 -4.12 -15.63
C LEU A 22 -3.89 -5.55 -15.98
N ASP A 23 -3.89 -6.49 -15.02
CA ASP A 23 -4.35 -7.86 -15.25
C ASP A 23 -5.87 -7.95 -15.44
N ALA A 24 -6.65 -7.12 -14.73
CA ALA A 24 -8.10 -7.09 -14.87
C ALA A 24 -8.57 -6.57 -16.25
N PHE A 25 -7.83 -5.64 -16.86
CA PHE A 25 -8.16 -5.11 -18.19
C PHE A 25 -7.39 -5.79 -19.32
N GLY A 26 -6.17 -6.24 -19.07
CA GLY A 26 -5.25 -6.80 -20.06
C GLY A 26 -5.21 -8.33 -20.12
N ASN A 27 -5.78 -9.03 -19.12
CA ASN A 27 -5.72 -10.49 -18.98
C ASN A 27 -4.30 -11.05 -19.18
N ILE A 28 -3.37 -10.53 -18.37
CA ILE A 28 -1.92 -10.80 -18.46
C ILE A 28 -1.60 -12.18 -17.88
N GLY A 29 -2.54 -12.78 -17.14
CA GLY A 29 -2.47 -14.18 -16.73
C GLY A 29 -1.47 -14.40 -15.61
N LEU A 30 -1.48 -13.54 -14.58
CA LEU A 30 -0.56 -13.59 -13.45
C LEU A 30 -0.76 -14.80 -12.52
N GLY A 31 -1.70 -15.71 -12.84
CA GLY A 31 -1.98 -16.93 -12.06
C GLY A 31 -2.78 -16.70 -10.77
N PHE A 32 -3.13 -15.45 -10.46
CA PHE A 32 -3.98 -15.06 -9.34
C PHE A 32 -5.27 -14.41 -9.85
N SER A 33 -6.30 -14.33 -9.00
CA SER A 33 -7.53 -13.59 -9.34
C SER A 33 -7.21 -12.08 -9.43
N PRO A 34 -7.43 -11.42 -10.60
CA PRO A 34 -7.11 -10.00 -10.77
C PRO A 34 -7.85 -9.12 -9.75
N TRP A 35 -9.12 -9.45 -9.49
CA TRP A 35 -9.96 -8.75 -8.52
C TRP A 35 -9.43 -8.87 -7.09
N ALA A 36 -8.86 -10.03 -6.72
CA ALA A 36 -8.23 -10.20 -5.42
C ALA A 36 -6.97 -9.34 -5.29
N LEU A 37 -6.13 -9.27 -6.33
CA LEU A 37 -4.95 -8.41 -6.35
C LEU A 37 -5.31 -6.92 -6.24
N ILE A 38 -6.38 -6.49 -6.92
CA ILE A 38 -6.87 -5.10 -6.80
C ILE A 38 -7.31 -4.80 -5.37
N ILE A 39 -8.17 -5.63 -4.78
CA ILE A 39 -8.67 -5.41 -3.42
C ILE A 39 -7.52 -5.42 -2.42
N LEU A 40 -6.60 -6.39 -2.53
CA LEU A 40 -5.40 -6.46 -1.69
C LEU A 40 -4.55 -5.20 -1.84
N GLY A 41 -4.28 -4.77 -3.08
CA GLY A 41 -3.52 -3.56 -3.38
C GLY A 41 -4.14 -2.31 -2.79
N ILE A 42 -5.46 -2.13 -2.93
CA ILE A 42 -6.20 -0.99 -2.35
C ILE A 42 -6.02 -0.97 -0.83
N VAL A 43 -6.31 -2.09 -0.16
CA VAL A 43 -6.25 -2.17 1.31
C VAL A 43 -4.83 -1.89 1.81
N PHE A 44 -3.81 -2.50 1.20
CA PHE A 44 -2.41 -2.29 1.59
C PHE A 44 -1.93 -0.86 1.31
N PHE A 45 -2.35 -0.27 0.19
CA PHE A 45 -1.98 1.10 -0.17
C PHE A 45 -2.57 2.11 0.84
N PHE A 46 -3.86 2.01 1.15
CA PHE A 46 -4.50 2.89 2.13
C PHE A 46 -4.01 2.64 3.56
N ALA A 47 -3.76 1.38 3.95
CA ALA A 47 -3.15 1.06 5.24
C ALA A 47 -1.73 1.66 5.35
N GLY A 48 -0.96 1.64 4.26
CA GLY A 48 0.40 2.19 4.23
C GLY A 48 0.40 3.70 4.39
N ILE A 49 -0.49 4.39 3.68
CA ILE A 49 -0.69 5.84 3.84
C ILE A 49 -1.14 6.17 5.26
N GLY A 50 -2.06 5.39 5.84
CA GLY A 50 -2.53 5.57 7.21
C GLY A 50 -1.39 5.48 8.23
N LEU A 51 -0.50 4.49 8.06
CA LEU A 51 0.71 4.33 8.88
C LEU A 51 1.69 5.50 8.69
N LEU A 52 1.92 5.94 7.46
CA LEU A 52 2.78 7.09 7.12
C LEU A 52 2.26 8.41 7.71
N LYS A 53 0.94 8.57 7.85
CA LYS A 53 0.31 9.75 8.43
C LYS A 53 0.36 9.74 9.96
N HIS A 54 0.06 8.61 10.60
CA HIS A 54 0.01 8.49 12.06
C HIS A 54 1.34 8.76 12.77
N GLN A 55 2.45 8.36 12.15
CA GLN A 55 3.79 8.61 12.69
C GLN A 55 4.17 10.11 12.70
N ASN A 56 3.69 10.91 11.74
CA ASN A 56 4.00 12.34 11.68
C ASN A 56 3.36 13.10 12.86
N ASP A 57 2.23 12.59 13.37
CA ASP A 57 1.51 13.17 14.51
C ASP A 57 2.15 12.76 15.86
N THR A 58 2.97 11.71 15.90
CA THR A 58 3.57 11.15 17.15
C THR A 58 5.00 11.65 17.39
N ASP A 59 5.66 12.25 16.39
CA ASP A 59 7.02 12.81 16.50
C ASP A 59 7.04 14.22 17.16
N GLY A 60 5.96 14.58 17.90
CA GLY A 60 5.89 15.78 18.71
C GLY A 60 6.92 15.76 19.84
N ASN A 61 7.97 16.57 19.68
CA ASN A 61 8.99 16.87 20.68
C ASN A 61 8.35 17.27 22.03
N PRO A 62 8.53 16.51 23.13
CA PRO A 62 8.18 16.99 24.46
C PRO A 62 9.29 17.94 24.92
N SER A 63 9.18 19.21 24.55
CA SER A 63 9.93 20.28 25.20
C SER A 63 8.96 21.33 25.74
N ASP A 64 8.22 20.92 26.76
CA ASP A 64 7.64 21.77 27.80
C ASP A 64 8.22 21.31 29.15
#